data_AF-A0AAX3BB22-F1
#
_entry.id   AF-A0AAX3BB22-F1
#
_cell.length_a   1.000
_cell.length_b   1.000
_cell.length_c   1.000
_cell.angle_alpha   90.00
_cell.angle_beta   90.00
_cell.angle_gamma   90.00
#
_symmetry.space_group_name_H-M   'P 1'
#
loop_
_entity.id
_entity.type
_entity.pdbx_description
1 polymer ?
#
loop_
_entity_poly.entity_id
_entity_poly.type
_entity_poly.pdbx_seq_one_letter_code
_entity_poly.pdbx_strand_id
1 'polypeptide(L)'
;MRPVFHQKDIYSEAHIYGSILAYMVVNTIRQKLKAKGIRDDWSNIVRRMNTQKLITSEMKTRTGRTIYIKKCSKPIVRVREIYHALNYKECPFFQKKSVLPKRENRKDESLDTS
;
A
#
# COMPACT_ATOMS: atom_id res chain seq x y z
N MET A 1 36.24 -34.65 2.12
CA MET A 1 34.97 -34.10 2.65
C MET A 1 34.20 -33.48 1.49
N ARG A 2 32.94 -33.86 1.28
CA ARG A 2 32.13 -33.31 0.18
C ARG A 2 31.75 -31.86 0.53
N PRO A 3 32.04 -30.87 -0.33
CA PRO A 3 31.51 -29.53 -0.17
C PRO A 3 29.98 -29.59 -0.31
N VAL A 4 29.26 -29.11 0.69
CA VAL A 4 27.81 -28.92 0.61
C VAL A 4 27.59 -27.69 -0.27
N PHE A 5 27.57 -27.90 -1.58
CA PHE A 5 27.18 -26.87 -2.52
C PHE A 5 25.72 -26.49 -2.27
N HIS A 6 25.50 -25.23 -1.92
CA HIS A 6 24.51 -24.38 -2.56
C HIS A 6 23.11 -24.98 -2.72
N GLN A 7 22.39 -25.15 -1.61
CA GLN A 7 20.93 -25.17 -1.64
C GLN A 7 20.41 -23.75 -1.38
N LYS A 8 20.73 -22.86 -2.34
CA LYS A 8 20.26 -21.48 -2.55
C LYS A 8 19.39 -20.89 -1.44
N ASP A 9 20.05 -20.15 -0.55
CA ASP A 9 19.45 -19.34 0.51
C ASP A 9 18.85 -18.00 0.02
N ILE A 10 18.53 -17.90 -1.28
CA ILE A 10 18.02 -16.66 -1.92
C ILE A 10 16.73 -16.16 -1.27
N TYR A 11 15.90 -17.08 -0.76
CA TYR A 11 14.66 -16.73 -0.07
C TYR A 11 14.92 -16.20 1.34
N SER A 12 15.93 -16.71 2.05
CA SER A 12 16.28 -16.21 3.38
C SER A 12 17.02 -14.88 3.29
N GLU A 13 17.89 -14.69 2.29
CA GLU A 13 18.49 -13.39 2.01
C GLU A 13 17.41 -12.33 1.75
N ALA A 14 16.47 -12.60 0.85
CA ALA A 14 15.35 -11.69 0.58
C ALA A 14 14.49 -11.43 1.83
N HIS A 15 14.27 -12.45 2.67
CA HIS A 15 13.54 -12.30 3.93
C HIS A 15 14.28 -11.42 4.95
N ILE A 16 15.59 -11.58 5.08
CA ILE A 16 16.45 -10.75 5.95
C ILE A 16 16.44 -9.31 5.47
N TYR A 17 16.69 -9.08 4.18
CA TYR A 17 16.66 -7.73 3.60
C TYR A 17 15.29 -7.09 3.75
N GLY A 18 14.20 -7.82 3.48
CA GLY A 18 12.83 -7.35 3.69
C GLY A 18 12.54 -6.98 5.15
N SER A 19 13.02 -7.79 6.10
CA SER A 19 12.85 -7.55 7.53
C SER A 19 13.61 -6.32 8.02
N ILE A 20 14.85 -6.12 7.55
CA ILE A 20 15.65 -4.93 7.85
C ILE A 20 14.98 -3.68 7.29
N LEU A 21 14.54 -3.72 6.03
CA LEU A 21 13.84 -2.60 5.39
C LEU A 21 12.54 -2.25 6.13
N ALA A 22 11.75 -3.26 6.53
CA ALA A 22 10.55 -3.06 7.32
C ALA A 22 10.86 -2.37 8.66
N TYR A 23 11.88 -2.85 9.37
CA TYR A 23 12.33 -2.23 10.63
C TYR A 23 12.78 -0.78 10.43
N MET A 24 13.56 -0.50 9.39
CA MET A 24 14.02 0.85 9.08
C MET A 24 12.86 1.81 8.84
N VAL A 25 11.84 1.39 8.08
CA VAL A 25 10.63 2.21 7.83
C VAL A 25 9.90 2.51 9.14
N VAL A 26 9.62 1.47 9.95
CA VAL A 26 8.91 1.62 11.23
C VAL A 26 9.69 2.51 12.19
N ASN A 27 11.00 2.25 12.35
CA ASN A 27 11.85 3.03 13.25
C ASN A 27 11.95 4.48 12.78
N THR A 28 12.17 4.74 11.50
CA THR A 28 12.28 6.11 10.96
C THR A 28 11.01 6.91 11.23
N ILE A 29 9.83 6.33 10.98
CA ILE A 29 8.55 7.00 11.25
C ILE A 29 8.41 7.29 12.75
N ARG A 30 8.68 6.31 13.61
CA ARG A 30 8.58 6.49 15.07
C ARG A 30 9.56 7.53 15.61
N GLN A 31 10.80 7.58 15.11
CA GLN A 31 11.77 8.59 15.53
C GLN A 31 11.33 10.00 15.14
N LYS A 32 10.83 10.19 13.90
CA LYS A 32 10.29 11.47 13.46
C LYS A 32 9.09 11.92 14.30
N LEU A 33 8.18 10.99 14.61
CA LEU A 33 7.02 11.28 15.46
C LEU A 33 7.41 11.61 16.91
N LYS A 34 8.37 10.86 17.49
CA LYS A 34 8.89 11.11 18.84
C LYS A 34 9.53 12.49 18.97
N ALA A 35 10.27 12.93 17.95
CA ALA A 35 10.86 14.27 17.89
C ALA A 35 9.81 15.40 17.92
N LYS A 36 8.56 15.09 17.56
CA LYS A 36 7.40 16.01 17.62
C LYS A 36 6.48 15.73 18.81
N GLY A 37 6.92 14.93 19.80
CA GLY A 37 6.16 14.64 21.01
C GLY A 37 5.16 13.48 20.92
N ILE A 38 5.01 12.85 19.75
CA ILE A 38 4.11 11.70 19.56
C ILE A 38 4.88 10.41 19.90
N ARG A 39 4.63 9.85 21.08
CA ARG A 39 5.36 8.68 21.63
C ARG A 39 4.59 7.35 21.54
N ASP A 40 3.60 7.28 20.64
CA ASP A 40 2.81 6.07 20.43
C ASP A 40 3.67 4.87 19.99
N ASP A 41 3.23 3.67 20.38
CA ASP A 41 3.73 2.43 19.78
C ASP A 41 3.27 2.29 18.31
N TRP A 42 3.87 1.34 17.60
CA TRP A 42 3.57 1.14 16.18
C TRP A 42 2.11 0.72 15.94
N SER A 43 1.54 -0.14 16.78
CA SER A 43 0.17 -0.63 16.60
C SER A 43 -0.85 0.49 16.77
N ASN A 44 -0.62 1.43 17.69
CA ASN A 44 -1.44 2.62 17.87
C ASN A 44 -1.32 3.61 16.71
N ILE A 45 -0.11 3.81 16.16
CA ILE A 45 0.08 4.62 14.95
C ILE A 45 -0.74 4.02 13.80
N VAL A 46 -0.57 2.73 13.54
CA VAL A 46 -1.31 2.00 12.49
C VAL A 46 -2.82 2.07 12.74
N ARG A 47 -3.28 1.87 13.97
CA ARG A 47 -4.69 1.95 14.34
C ARG A 47 -5.28 3.35 14.08
N ARG A 48 -4.56 4.42 14.42
CA ARG A 48 -4.97 5.80 14.13
C ARG A 48 -5.04 6.05 12.63
N MET A 49 -3.99 5.71 11.88
CA MET A 49 -3.93 5.91 10.44
C MET A 49 -5.00 5.10 9.69
N ASN A 50 -5.34 3.91 10.19
CA ASN A 50 -6.40 3.06 9.64
C ASN A 50 -7.81 3.69 9.69
N THR A 51 -8.02 4.78 10.43
CA THR A 51 -9.30 5.51 10.42
C THR A 51 -9.53 6.29 9.11
N GLN A 52 -8.47 6.62 8.37
CA GLN A 52 -8.58 7.20 7.04
C GLN A 52 -8.55 6.09 5.98
N LYS A 53 -9.47 6.15 5.02
CA LYS A 53 -9.66 5.13 3.99
C LYS A 53 -9.52 5.70 2.58
N LEU A 54 -9.01 4.87 1.68
CA LEU A 54 -9.06 5.10 0.24
C LEU A 54 -10.14 4.20 -0.36
N ILE A 55 -11.20 4.80 -0.89
CA ILE A 55 -12.32 4.11 -1.51
C ILE A 55 -12.11 4.12 -3.02
N THR A 56 -12.21 2.95 -3.65
CA THR A 56 -12.23 2.81 -5.11
C THR A 56 -13.60 2.30 -5.53
N SER A 57 -14.36 3.14 -6.24
CA SER A 57 -15.65 2.78 -6.81
C SER A 57 -15.48 2.45 -8.30
N GLU A 58 -16.04 1.33 -8.73
CA GLU A 58 -16.10 0.91 -10.12
C GLU A 58 -17.51 1.13 -10.68
N MET A 59 -17.62 1.74 -11.86
CA MET A 59 -18.88 1.97 -12.54
C MET A 59 -18.78 1.55 -14.01
N LYS A 60 -19.74 0.75 -14.47
CA LYS A 60 -19.87 0.35 -15.87
C LYS A 60 -20.82 1.29 -16.60
N THR A 61 -20.34 1.93 -17.67
CA THR A 61 -21.17 2.79 -18.51
C THR A 61 -21.93 1.96 -19.54
N ARG A 62 -23.11 2.43 -19.99
CA ARG A 62 -23.87 1.82 -21.11
C ARG A 62 -23.02 1.61 -22.37
N THR A 63 -21.97 2.41 -22.58
CA THR A 63 -21.02 2.30 -23.69
C THR A 63 -19.94 1.23 -23.49
N GLY A 64 -20.06 0.35 -22.48
CA GLY A 64 -19.10 -0.74 -22.22
C GLY A 64 -17.74 -0.30 -21.64
N ARG A 65 -17.60 0.96 -21.21
CA ARG A 65 -16.39 1.49 -20.55
C ARG A 65 -16.49 1.32 -19.04
N THR A 66 -15.35 1.07 -18.39
CA THR A 66 -15.27 1.01 -16.91
C THR A 66 -14.64 2.29 -16.37
N ILE A 67 -15.36 2.96 -15.46
CA ILE A 67 -14.90 4.14 -14.75
C ILE A 67 -14.47 3.72 -13.35
N TYR A 68 -13.23 4.05 -12.98
CA TYR A 68 -12.74 3.92 -11.61
C TYR A 68 -12.67 5.30 -10.96
N ILE A 69 -13.33 5.45 -9.82
CA ILE A 69 -13.31 6.66 -9.00
C ILE A 69 -12.59 6.33 -7.70
N LYS A 70 -11.43 6.94 -7.48
CA LYS A 70 -10.68 6.83 -6.23
C LYS A 70 -10.92 8.07 -5.38
N LYS A 71 -11.44 7.90 -4.16
CA LYS A 71 -11.74 8.99 -3.22
C LYS A 71 -11.12 8.70 -1.85
N CYS A 72 -10.40 9.67 -1.29
CA CYS A 72 -9.85 9.57 0.05
C CYS A 72 -10.83 10.15 1.08
N SER A 73 -11.01 9.47 2.22
CA SER A 73 -11.80 10.00 3.33
C SER A 73 -11.06 11.16 4.01
N LYS A 74 -11.81 12.06 4.65
CA LYS A 74 -11.22 13.13 5.46
C LYS A 74 -10.55 12.52 6.71
N PRO A 75 -9.32 12.91 7.04
CA PRO A 75 -8.64 12.42 8.24
C PRO A 75 -9.24 13.03 9.51
N ILE A 76 -9.28 12.25 10.59
CA ILE A 76 -9.62 12.76 11.92
C ILE A 76 -8.46 13.62 12.48
N VAL A 77 -8.72 14.40 13.55
CA VAL A 77 -7.72 15.26 14.21
C VAL A 77 -6.41 14.51 14.48
N ARG A 78 -6.48 13.32 15.09
CA ARG A 78 -5.30 12.50 15.43
C ARG A 78 -4.47 12.05 14.23
N VAL A 79 -5.09 11.90 13.06
CA VAL A 79 -4.39 11.54 11.81
C VAL A 79 -3.74 12.78 11.21
N ARG A 80 -4.40 13.94 11.28
CA ARG A 80 -3.81 15.23 10.88
C ARG A 80 -2.56 15.55 11.68
N GLU A 81 -2.58 15.33 12.98
CA GLU A 81 -1.40 15.49 13.86
C GLU A 81 -0.20 14.67 13.35
N ILE A 82 -0.41 13.41 12.95
CA ILE A 82 0.64 12.55 12.38
C ILE A 82 1.14 13.11 11.05
N TYR A 83 0.25 13.56 10.16
CA TYR A 83 0.65 14.16 8.89
C TYR A 83 1.47 15.45 9.08
N HIS A 84 1.03 16.34 9.97
CA HIS A 84 1.77 17.57 10.28
C HIS A 84 3.14 17.26 10.91
N ALA A 85 3.21 16.31 11.84
CA ALA A 85 4.46 15.90 12.46
C ALA A 85 5.47 15.35 11.44
N LEU A 86 4.99 14.66 10.40
CA LEU A 86 5.80 14.10 9.31
C LEU A 86 5.99 15.06 8.12
N ASN A 87 5.40 16.26 8.17
CA ASN A 87 5.39 17.25 7.09
C ASN A 87 4.81 16.70 5.77
N TYR A 88 3.68 16.01 5.87
CA TYR A 88 2.95 15.43 4.74
C TYR A 88 1.60 16.11 4.52
N LYS A 89 1.10 16.04 3.28
CA LYS A 89 -0.26 16.47 2.94
C LYS A 89 -1.27 15.50 3.54
N GLU A 90 -2.29 16.03 4.21
CA GLU A 90 -3.35 15.27 4.89
C GLU A 90 -4.13 14.30 3.99
N CYS A 91 -4.29 14.68 2.73
CA CYS A 91 -4.90 13.85 1.69
C CYS A 91 -3.98 13.86 0.47
N PRO A 92 -3.48 12.71 -0.01
CA PRO A 92 -2.68 12.66 -1.23
C PRO A 92 -3.49 13.06 -2.47
N PHE A 93 -4.82 12.88 -2.44
CA PHE A 93 -5.76 13.35 -3.45
C PHE A 93 -7.21 13.34 -2.92
N PHE A 94 -8.06 14.23 -3.44
CA PHE A 94 -9.49 14.28 -3.10
C PHE A 94 -10.31 13.29 -3.93
N GLN A 95 -10.22 13.38 -5.26
CA GLN A 95 -10.88 12.46 -6.19
C GLN A 95 -10.05 12.31 -7.45
N LYS A 96 -9.83 11.06 -7.89
CA LYS A 96 -9.24 10.74 -9.19
C LYS A 96 -10.21 9.86 -9.96
N LYS A 97 -10.47 10.21 -11.22
CA LYS A 97 -11.29 9.43 -12.15
C LYS A 97 -10.39 8.87 -13.25
N SER A 98 -10.45 7.58 -13.51
CA SER A 98 -9.84 6.96 -14.68
C SER A 98 -10.90 6.19 -15.47
N VAL A 99 -10.78 6.21 -16.80
CA VAL A 99 -11.67 5.49 -17.71
C VAL A 99 -10.82 4.46 -18.43
N LEU A 100 -11.14 3.18 -18.27
CA LEU A 100 -10.50 2.13 -19.05
C LEU A 100 -11.39 1.76 -20.25
N PRO A 101 -10.79 1.56 -21.43
CA PRO A 101 -11.47 0.94 -22.56
C PRO A 101 -12.02 -0.43 -22.18
N LYS A 102 -13.06 -0.88 -22.89
CA LYS A 102 -13.62 -2.23 -22.73
C LYS A 102 -12.48 -3.24 -22.86
N ARG A 103 -12.27 -4.10 -21.86
CA ARG A 103 -11.37 -5.26 -22.01
C ARG A 103 -11.97 -6.11 -23.14
N GLU A 104 -11.32 -6.11 -24.29
CA GLU A 104 -11.63 -7.06 -25.36
C GLU A 104 -11.25 -8.45 -24.85
N ASN A 105 -12.18 -9.40 -24.97
CA ASN A 105 -12.03 -10.75 -24.43
C ASN A 105 -10.73 -11.35 -24.97
N ARG A 106 -9.73 -11.56 -24.11
CA ARG A 106 -8.72 -12.58 -24.40
C ARG A 106 -9.52 -13.88 -24.49
N LYS A 107 -9.55 -14.48 -25.68
CA LYS A 107 -10.03 -15.85 -25.84
C LYS A 107 -9.19 -16.66 -24.85
N ASP A 108 -9.85 -17.28 -23.87
CA ASP A 108 -9.24 -18.39 -23.16
C ASP A 108 -8.95 -19.44 -24.22
N GLU A 109 -7.68 -19.53 -24.60
CA GLU A 109 -7.16 -20.63 -25.40
C GLU A 109 -7.27 -21.85 -24.48
N SER A 110 -8.42 -22.54 -24.57
CA SER A 110 -8.54 -23.89 -24.06
C SER A 110 -7.46 -24.71 -24.75
N LEU A 111 -6.43 -25.09 -24.01
CA LEU A 111 -5.53 -26.17 -24.36
C LEU A 111 -6.37 -27.45 -24.49
N ASP A 112 -6.88 -27.67 -25.70
CA ASP A 112 -7.38 -28.95 -26.16
C ASP A 112 -6.43 -29.41 -27.27
N THR A 113 -5.48 -30.26 -26.89
CA THR A 113 -4.79 -31.17 -27.81
C THR A 113 -4.56 -32.48 -27.07
N SER A 114 -5.46 -33.41 -27.37
CA SER A 114 -5.25 -34.82 -27.71
C SER A 114 -4.42 -35.72 -26.80
#